data_AF-A0A959CKT9-F1
#
_entry.id   AF-A0A959CKT9-F1
#
_cell.length_a   1.000
_cell.length_b   1.000
_cell.length_c   1.000
_cell.angle_alpha   90.00
_cell.angle_beta   90.00
_cell.angle_gamma   90.00
#
_symmetry.space_group_name_H-M   'P 1'
#
loop_
_entity.id
_entity.type
_entity.pdbx_description
1 polymer ?
#
loop_
_entity_poly.entity_id
_entity_poly.type
_entity_poly.pdbx_seq_one_letter_code
_entity_poly.pdbx_strand_id
1 'polypeptide(L)'
;MSEDQNTRETAWLRQEPEKLLAHYQFIIEATAARFISRGFFRPEEKMELVQEVNVELLERKLAKMQEQFNGSVYLRTYFSKVVYNCCLETARRRQRQPQVFSAEHLREEAARQRSAFEDLAIRDEFRRLEALLCGHRQSYKLRLCFKLWCRCPVRKADWQFFDGPKTRDAVARLQERGNRPDLAEKESFELANGLFNLLEGKNSEADSLRRWVQQQADYFVDRLNGNPPLSSYNRDTFKTLLRFYFDAEEAPEG
;
A
#
# COMPACT_ATOMS: atom_id res chain seq x y z
N MET A 1 -18.70 11.52 -7.57
CA MET A 1 -19.27 11.89 -8.88
C MET A 1 -20.78 11.76 -8.74
N SER A 2 -21.57 12.69 -9.28
CA SER A 2 -23.04 12.59 -9.20
C SER A 2 -23.54 11.49 -10.13
N GLU A 3 -24.64 10.83 -9.76
CA GLU A 3 -25.32 9.82 -10.59
C GLU A 3 -25.75 10.39 -11.96
N ASP A 4 -26.07 11.68 -11.99
CA ASP A 4 -26.43 12.43 -13.18
C ASP A 4 -25.28 12.47 -14.21
N GLN A 5 -24.05 12.66 -13.76
CA GLN A 5 -22.87 12.68 -14.63
C GLN A 5 -22.63 11.32 -15.30
N ASN A 6 -22.72 10.23 -14.54
CA ASN A 6 -22.52 8.88 -15.09
C ASN A 6 -23.61 8.50 -16.10
N THR A 7 -24.85 8.94 -15.86
CA THR A 7 -25.97 8.72 -16.77
C THR A 7 -25.71 9.42 -18.11
N ARG A 8 -25.27 10.68 -18.06
CA ARG A 8 -24.90 11.45 -19.26
C ARG A 8 -23.73 10.84 -20.02
N GLU A 9 -22.68 10.41 -19.32
CA GLU A 9 -21.52 9.75 -19.93
C GLU A 9 -21.91 8.41 -20.58
N THR A 10 -22.82 7.67 -19.96
CA THR A 10 -23.37 6.42 -20.53
C THR A 10 -24.19 6.68 -21.79
N ALA A 11 -24.94 7.79 -21.85
CA ALA A 11 -25.63 8.21 -23.06
C ALA A 11 -24.63 8.54 -24.19
N TRP A 12 -23.54 9.25 -23.88
CA TRP A 12 -22.48 9.53 -24.85
C TRP A 12 -21.83 8.26 -25.38
N LEU A 13 -21.58 7.24 -24.55
CA LEU A 13 -21.07 5.95 -25.04
C LEU A 13 -21.93 5.39 -26.16
N ARG A 14 -23.26 5.47 -26.04
CA ARG A 14 -24.20 4.89 -27.00
C ARG A 14 -24.42 5.73 -28.25
N GLN A 15 -24.43 7.06 -28.10
CA GLN A 15 -24.86 7.99 -29.16
C GLN A 15 -23.72 8.79 -29.78
N GLU A 16 -22.72 9.17 -28.98
CA GLU A 16 -21.63 10.07 -29.37
C GLU A 16 -20.29 9.57 -28.77
N PRO A 17 -19.79 8.38 -29.16
CA PRO A 17 -18.61 7.78 -28.53
C PRO A 17 -17.33 8.62 -28.71
N GLU A 18 -17.23 9.41 -29.78
CA GLU A 18 -16.12 10.34 -30.02
C GLU A 18 -16.07 11.45 -28.96
N LYS A 19 -17.24 11.96 -28.56
CA LYS A 19 -17.36 12.98 -27.51
C LYS A 19 -17.00 12.41 -26.14
N LEU A 20 -17.36 11.16 -25.88
CA LEU A 20 -16.93 10.45 -24.68
C LEU A 20 -15.40 10.31 -24.66
N LEU A 21 -14.80 9.93 -25.78
CA LEU A 21 -13.35 9.78 -25.90
C LEU A 21 -12.64 11.12 -25.63
N ALA A 22 -13.10 12.20 -26.26
CA ALA A 22 -12.57 13.54 -26.02
C ALA A 22 -12.70 13.97 -24.56
N HIS A 23 -13.85 13.70 -23.93
CA HIS A 23 -14.09 13.96 -22.50
C HIS A 23 -13.13 13.17 -21.60
N TYR A 24 -12.78 11.94 -21.97
CA TYR A 24 -11.88 11.07 -21.21
C TYR A 24 -10.42 11.09 -21.66
N GLN A 25 -10.02 12.04 -22.51
CA GLN A 25 -8.63 12.19 -22.96
C GLN A 25 -7.66 12.30 -21.78
N PHE A 26 -8.05 12.99 -20.71
CA PHE A 26 -7.23 13.11 -19.49
C PHE A 26 -6.96 11.75 -18.81
N ILE A 27 -7.87 10.77 -18.92
CA ILE A 27 -7.69 9.41 -18.37
C ILE A 27 -6.63 8.68 -19.17
N ILE A 28 -6.64 8.85 -20.51
CA ILE A 28 -5.66 8.24 -21.42
C ILE A 28 -4.28 8.79 -21.12
N GLU A 29 -4.15 10.11 -21.04
CA GLU A 29 -2.88 10.78 -20.75
C GLU A 29 -2.32 10.42 -19.37
N ALA A 30 -3.18 10.36 -18.35
CA ALA A 30 -2.79 9.95 -17.00
C ALA A 30 -2.33 8.48 -16.97
N THR A 31 -3.03 7.60 -17.69
CA THR A 31 -2.67 6.18 -17.75
C THR A 31 -1.37 5.97 -18.52
N ALA A 32 -1.17 6.66 -19.65
CA ALA A 32 0.08 6.64 -20.40
C ALA A 32 1.26 7.14 -19.55
N ALA A 33 1.09 8.26 -18.84
CA ALA A 33 2.10 8.78 -17.92
C ALA A 33 2.46 7.76 -16.83
N ARG A 34 1.49 7.00 -16.31
CA ARG A 34 1.72 5.93 -15.34
C ARG A 34 2.54 4.76 -15.89
N PHE A 35 2.44 4.45 -17.18
CA PHE A 35 3.27 3.41 -17.80
C PHE A 35 4.71 3.90 -18.04
N ILE A 36 4.88 5.20 -18.31
CA ILE A 36 6.20 5.83 -18.42
C ILE A 36 6.92 5.85 -17.07
N SER A 37 6.24 6.30 -16.00
CA SER A 37 6.83 6.29 -14.64
C SER A 37 7.19 4.88 -14.18
N ARG A 38 6.45 3.86 -14.62
CA ARG A 38 6.78 2.45 -14.38
C ARG A 38 7.88 1.89 -15.29
N GLY A 39 8.39 2.67 -16.23
CA GLY A 39 9.55 2.31 -17.06
C GLY A 39 9.23 1.43 -18.25
N PHE A 40 7.95 1.31 -18.63
CA PHE A 40 7.56 0.56 -19.84
C PHE A 40 7.91 1.35 -21.12
N PHE A 41 7.90 2.68 -21.04
CA PHE A 41 8.15 3.58 -22.16
C PHE A 41 9.01 4.76 -21.70
N ARG A 42 9.71 5.39 -22.63
CA ARG A 42 10.48 6.61 -22.36
C ARG A 42 9.54 7.83 -22.31
N PRO A 43 9.89 8.90 -21.58
CA PRO A 43 9.08 10.11 -21.50
C PRO A 43 8.73 10.73 -22.86
N GLU A 44 9.64 10.64 -23.84
CA GLU A 44 9.44 11.20 -25.18
C GLU A 44 8.38 10.42 -25.98
N GLU A 45 8.13 9.15 -25.63
CA GLU A 45 7.14 8.29 -26.27
C GLU A 45 5.70 8.58 -25.78
N LYS A 46 5.49 9.51 -24.83
CA LYS A 46 4.16 9.75 -24.23
C LYS A 46 3.08 10.04 -25.26
N MET A 47 3.33 11.00 -26.15
CA MET A 47 2.34 11.43 -27.13
C MET A 47 2.04 10.32 -28.14
N GLU A 48 3.05 9.55 -28.52
CA GLU A 48 2.91 8.40 -29.41
C GLU A 48 2.04 7.31 -28.76
N LEU A 49 2.29 6.99 -27.49
CA LEU A 49 1.48 6.00 -26.74
C LEU A 49 0.02 6.45 -26.60
N VAL A 50 -0.21 7.73 -26.29
CA VAL A 50 -1.57 8.30 -26.22
C VAL A 50 -2.27 8.18 -27.56
N GLN A 51 -1.59 8.48 -28.66
CA GLN A 51 -2.13 8.35 -30.01
C GLN A 51 -2.45 6.90 -30.36
N GLU A 52 -1.55 5.95 -30.07
CA GLU A 52 -1.77 4.53 -30.33
C GLU A 52 -2.99 3.99 -29.55
N VAL A 53 -3.15 4.40 -28.28
CA VAL A 53 -4.32 4.03 -27.48
C VAL A 53 -5.60 4.65 -28.05
N ASN A 54 -5.56 5.91 -28.49
CA ASN A 54 -6.70 6.55 -29.14
C ASN A 54 -7.14 5.81 -30.42
N VAL A 55 -6.19 5.39 -31.25
CA VAL A 55 -6.48 4.59 -32.46
C VAL A 55 -7.10 3.24 -32.08
N GLU A 56 -6.50 2.50 -31.14
CA GLU A 56 -7.04 1.19 -30.73
C GLU A 56 -8.44 1.31 -30.09
N LEU A 57 -8.71 2.39 -29.33
CA LEU A 57 -10.02 2.66 -28.77
C LEU A 57 -11.06 2.93 -29.87
N LEU A 58 -10.74 3.83 -30.80
CA LEU A 58 -11.63 4.21 -31.92
C LEU A 58 -11.93 3.03 -32.84
N GLU A 59 -10.91 2.26 -33.23
CA GLU A 59 -11.08 1.21 -34.23
C GLU A 59 -11.76 -0.06 -33.68
N ARG A 60 -11.55 -0.38 -32.40
CA ARG A 60 -11.85 -1.74 -31.90
C ARG A 60 -12.55 -1.80 -30.56
N LYS A 61 -12.21 -0.93 -29.62
CA LYS A 61 -12.67 -1.10 -28.23
C LYS A 61 -13.98 -0.37 -27.97
N LEU A 62 -14.22 0.82 -28.55
CA LEU A 62 -15.44 1.59 -28.28
C LEU A 62 -16.73 0.84 -28.69
N ALA A 63 -16.75 0.21 -29.87
CA ALA A 63 -17.87 -0.62 -30.29
C ALA A 63 -18.13 -1.79 -29.31
N LYS A 64 -17.07 -2.48 -28.88
CA LYS A 64 -17.19 -3.55 -27.88
C LYS A 64 -17.67 -3.04 -26.53
N MET A 65 -17.25 -1.84 -26.12
CA MET A 65 -17.72 -1.21 -24.89
C MET A 65 -19.21 -0.90 -24.96
N GLN A 66 -19.71 -0.43 -26.11
CA GLN A 66 -21.14 -0.20 -26.32
C GLN A 66 -21.97 -1.48 -26.14
N GLU A 67 -21.47 -2.60 -26.64
CA GLU A 67 -22.14 -3.92 -26.55
C GLU A 67 -22.05 -4.54 -25.14
N GLN A 68 -20.89 -4.43 -24.48
CA GLN A 68 -20.58 -5.19 -23.27
C GLN A 68 -20.84 -4.42 -21.97
N PHE A 69 -20.92 -3.10 -22.01
CA PHE A 69 -21.11 -2.30 -20.81
C PHE A 69 -22.54 -2.39 -20.29
N ASN A 70 -22.70 -3.02 -19.12
CA ASN A 70 -24.01 -3.29 -18.49
C ASN A 70 -24.36 -2.35 -17.33
N GLY A 71 -23.51 -1.36 -17.01
CA GLY A 71 -23.75 -0.41 -15.92
C GLY A 71 -23.50 -0.93 -14.50
N SER A 72 -22.94 -2.13 -14.32
CA SER A 72 -22.57 -2.68 -13.00
C SER A 72 -21.53 -1.84 -12.24
N VAL A 73 -20.78 -1.00 -12.95
CA VAL A 73 -19.80 -0.06 -12.42
C VAL A 73 -19.93 1.28 -13.14
N TYR A 74 -19.39 2.36 -12.55
CA TYR A 74 -19.29 3.65 -13.23
C TYR A 74 -18.54 3.53 -14.55
N LEU A 75 -19.04 4.18 -15.60
CA LEU A 75 -18.45 4.11 -16.94
C LEU A 75 -16.99 4.59 -16.93
N ARG A 76 -16.68 5.63 -16.14
CA ARG A 76 -15.32 6.12 -15.94
C ARG A 76 -14.35 5.02 -15.44
N THR A 77 -14.80 4.20 -14.50
CA THR A 77 -14.00 3.09 -13.95
C THR A 77 -13.76 2.02 -15.01
N TYR A 78 -14.83 1.66 -15.73
CA TYR A 78 -14.75 0.69 -16.81
C TYR A 78 -13.82 1.17 -17.94
N PHE A 79 -13.97 2.43 -18.37
CA PHE A 79 -13.13 3.06 -19.38
C PHE A 79 -11.65 3.09 -18.96
N SER A 80 -11.36 3.49 -17.71
CA SER A 80 -9.99 3.49 -17.17
C SER A 80 -9.34 2.11 -17.27
N LYS A 81 -10.10 1.03 -17.01
CA LYS A 81 -9.61 -0.34 -17.14
C LYS A 81 -9.33 -0.72 -18.60
N VAL A 82 -10.19 -0.31 -19.54
CA VAL A 82 -9.99 -0.54 -20.97
C VAL A 82 -8.72 0.17 -21.46
N VAL A 83 -8.54 1.44 -21.11
CA VAL A 83 -7.33 2.23 -21.44
C VAL A 83 -6.08 1.55 -20.89
N TYR A 84 -6.09 1.13 -19.61
CA TYR A 84 -4.97 0.42 -19.00
C TYR A 84 -4.59 -0.85 -19.77
N ASN A 85 -5.59 -1.64 -20.18
CA ASN A 85 -5.36 -2.85 -20.95
C ASN A 85 -4.79 -2.53 -22.34
N CYS A 86 -5.18 -1.42 -22.97
CA CYS A 86 -4.61 -0.99 -24.26
C CYS A 86 -3.13 -0.59 -24.11
N CYS A 87 -2.77 0.15 -23.06
CA CYS A 87 -1.36 0.46 -22.76
C CYS A 87 -0.54 -0.82 -22.52
N LEU A 88 -1.12 -1.79 -21.81
CA LEU A 88 -0.46 -3.07 -21.52
C LEU A 88 -0.29 -3.94 -22.78
N GLU A 89 -1.31 -4.02 -23.63
CA GLU A 89 -1.24 -4.69 -24.93
C GLU A 89 -0.14 -4.07 -25.80
N THR A 90 -0.09 -2.74 -25.85
CA THR A 90 0.96 -1.99 -26.57
C THR A 90 2.36 -2.30 -26.04
N ALA A 91 2.55 -2.26 -24.72
CA ALA A 91 3.82 -2.60 -24.09
C ALA A 91 4.26 -4.03 -24.45
N ARG A 92 3.34 -5.00 -24.43
CA ARG A 92 3.60 -6.39 -24.81
C ARG A 92 3.95 -6.53 -26.29
N ARG A 93 3.21 -5.86 -27.19
CA ARG A 93 3.49 -5.86 -28.64
C ARG A 93 4.90 -5.34 -28.94
N ARG A 94 5.33 -4.28 -28.24
CA ARG A 94 6.68 -3.70 -28.35
C ARG A 94 7.75 -4.44 -27.53
N GLN A 95 7.41 -5.59 -26.93
CA GLN A 95 8.28 -6.38 -26.04
C GLN A 95 8.95 -5.55 -24.92
N ARG A 96 8.26 -4.51 -24.44
CA ARG A 96 8.77 -3.64 -23.38
C ARG A 96 8.61 -4.32 -22.03
N GLN A 97 9.71 -4.45 -21.31
CA GLN A 97 9.71 -4.76 -19.89
C GLN A 97 9.96 -3.48 -19.10
N PRO A 98 9.37 -3.32 -17.91
CA PRO A 98 9.63 -2.16 -17.07
C PRO A 98 11.14 -2.09 -16.81
N GLN A 99 11.80 -1.02 -17.25
CA GLN A 99 13.15 -0.75 -16.81
C GLN A 99 13.11 -0.60 -15.29
N VAL A 100 13.89 -1.41 -14.58
CA VAL A 100 13.92 -1.41 -13.13
C VAL A 100 14.52 -0.08 -12.67
N PHE A 101 13.67 0.91 -12.43
CA PHE A 101 14.06 2.13 -11.76
C PHE A 101 14.55 1.78 -10.34
N SER A 102 15.54 2.52 -9.86
CA SER A 102 16.05 2.34 -8.50
C SER A 102 14.92 2.53 -7.48
N ALA A 103 15.02 1.86 -6.33
CA ALA A 103 13.98 1.88 -5.28
C ALA A 103 13.63 3.30 -4.77
N GLU A 104 14.54 4.27 -4.95
CA GLU A 104 14.34 5.68 -4.62
C GLU A 104 13.44 6.39 -5.63
N HIS A 105 13.63 6.17 -6.94
CA HIS A 105 12.76 6.75 -7.98
C HIS A 105 11.32 6.25 -7.87
N LEU A 106 11.14 4.95 -7.58
CA LEU A 106 9.81 4.36 -7.36
C LEU A 106 9.12 4.95 -6.13
N ARG A 107 9.87 5.35 -5.09
CA ARG A 107 9.29 5.99 -3.89
C ARG A 107 8.84 7.42 -4.16
N GLU A 108 9.61 8.20 -4.91
CA GLU A 108 9.27 9.59 -5.23
C GLU A 108 8.08 9.71 -6.20
N GLU A 109 7.99 8.85 -7.22
CA GLU A 109 6.84 8.85 -8.14
C GLU A 109 5.58 8.25 -7.51
N ALA A 110 5.73 7.22 -6.67
CA ALA A 110 4.62 6.70 -5.87
C ALA A 110 4.11 7.71 -4.83
N ALA A 111 4.86 8.76 -4.48
CA ALA A 111 4.35 9.85 -3.66
C ALA A 111 3.61 10.91 -4.50
N ARG A 112 4.00 11.11 -5.77
CA ARG A 112 3.42 12.14 -6.66
C ARG A 112 2.20 11.69 -7.49
N GLN A 113 1.97 10.39 -7.65
CA GLN A 113 0.94 9.83 -8.55
C GLN A 113 -0.02 8.82 -7.90
N ARG A 114 -0.18 8.84 -6.57
CA ARG A 114 -1.27 8.08 -5.94
C ARG A 114 -2.59 8.68 -6.38
N SER A 115 -3.44 7.84 -6.97
CA SER A 115 -4.82 8.23 -7.16
C SER A 115 -5.50 8.36 -5.80
N ALA A 116 -6.47 9.26 -5.67
CA ALA A 116 -7.26 9.40 -4.44
C ALA A 116 -7.89 8.07 -3.98
N PHE A 117 -8.15 7.14 -4.91
CA PHE A 117 -8.62 5.78 -4.61
C PHE A 117 -7.54 4.90 -3.96
N GLU A 118 -6.28 4.98 -4.41
CA GLU A 118 -5.18 4.24 -3.80
C GLU A 118 -4.89 4.76 -2.38
N ASP A 119 -4.93 6.08 -2.18
CA ASP A 119 -4.79 6.66 -0.84
C ASP A 119 -5.95 6.29 0.08
N LEU A 120 -7.18 6.27 -0.44
CA LEU A 120 -8.34 5.82 0.32
C LEU A 120 -8.20 4.34 0.72
N ALA A 121 -7.78 3.48 -0.21
CA ALA A 121 -7.56 2.06 0.07
C ALA A 121 -6.46 1.86 1.12
N ILE A 122 -5.33 2.57 1.03
CA ILE A 122 -4.26 2.52 2.04
C ILE A 122 -4.77 2.98 3.41
N ARG A 123 -5.55 4.07 3.45
CA ARG A 123 -6.15 4.56 4.71
C ARG A 123 -7.12 3.56 5.31
N ASP A 124 -7.91 2.87 4.49
CA ASP A 124 -8.81 1.82 4.97
C ASP A 124 -8.02 0.63 5.51
N GLU A 125 -6.92 0.22 4.86
CA GLU A 125 -6.02 -0.80 5.39
C GLU A 125 -5.38 -0.38 6.72
N PHE A 126 -4.97 0.89 6.85
CA PHE A 126 -4.46 1.42 8.12
C PHE A 126 -5.52 1.41 9.22
N ARG A 127 -6.76 1.80 8.92
CA ARG A 127 -7.87 1.75 9.90
C ARG A 127 -8.14 0.32 10.37
N ARG A 128 -8.11 -0.65 9.46
CA ARG A 128 -8.29 -2.08 9.78
C ARG A 128 -7.17 -2.58 10.68
N LEU A 129 -5.91 -2.28 10.34
CA LEU A 129 -4.76 -2.62 11.15
C LEU A 129 -4.84 -1.97 12.53
N GLU A 130 -5.20 -0.69 12.59
CA GLU A 130 -5.29 0.05 13.84
C GLU A 130 -6.38 -0.49 14.76
N ALA A 131 -7.55 -0.85 14.21
CA ALA A 131 -8.59 -1.50 14.97
C ALA A 131 -8.13 -2.83 15.59
N LEU A 132 -7.32 -3.62 14.87
CA LEU A 132 -6.73 -4.86 15.39
C LEU A 132 -5.69 -4.58 16.48
N LEU A 133 -4.81 -3.59 16.29
CA LEU A 133 -3.80 -3.19 17.28
C LEU A 133 -4.44 -2.67 18.57
N CYS A 134 -5.42 -1.77 18.46
CA CYS A 134 -6.15 -1.21 19.60
C CYS A 134 -6.99 -2.27 20.33
N GLY A 135 -7.60 -3.19 19.60
CA GLY A 135 -8.40 -4.29 20.16
C GLY A 135 -7.56 -5.37 20.86
N HIS A 136 -6.25 -5.41 20.63
CA HIS A 136 -5.38 -6.42 21.23
C HIS A 136 -5.07 -6.10 22.70
N ARG A 137 -5.29 -7.07 23.60
CA ARG A 137 -5.09 -6.91 25.07
C ARG A 137 -3.69 -6.41 25.45
N GLN A 138 -2.67 -6.74 24.66
CA GLN A 138 -1.27 -6.35 24.88
C GLN A 138 -0.80 -5.38 23.79
N SER A 139 -1.64 -4.42 23.41
CA SER A 139 -1.42 -3.49 22.30
C SER A 139 -0.05 -2.78 22.36
N TYR A 140 0.35 -2.26 23.52
CA TYR A 140 1.64 -1.57 23.70
C TYR A 140 2.85 -2.50 23.51
N LYS A 141 2.80 -3.71 24.08
CA LYS A 141 3.84 -4.74 23.90
C LYS A 141 3.93 -5.15 22.43
N LEU A 142 2.77 -5.34 21.80
CA LEU A 142 2.68 -5.75 20.40
C LEU A 142 3.23 -4.68 19.45
N ARG A 143 2.86 -3.42 19.65
CA ARG A 143 3.36 -2.27 18.87
C ARG A 143 4.89 -2.17 18.96
N LEU A 144 5.46 -2.24 20.17
CA LEU A 144 6.91 -2.22 20.34
C LEU A 144 7.57 -3.40 19.60
N CYS A 145 7.06 -4.61 19.80
CA CYS A 145 7.56 -5.81 19.12
C CYS A 145 7.47 -5.72 17.59
N PHE A 146 6.37 -5.21 17.04
CA PHE A 146 6.22 -5.03 15.60
C PHE A 146 7.14 -3.95 15.05
N LYS A 147 7.37 -2.85 15.77
CA LYS A 147 8.38 -1.86 15.38
C LYS A 147 9.77 -2.47 15.31
N LEU A 148 10.17 -3.23 16.34
CA LEU A 148 11.46 -3.93 16.34
C LEU A 148 11.57 -4.96 15.21
N TRP A 149 10.53 -5.77 15.00
CA TRP A 149 10.49 -6.77 13.93
C TRP A 149 10.59 -6.13 12.53
N CYS A 150 9.94 -4.98 12.35
CA CYS A 150 9.95 -4.22 11.09
C CYS A 150 11.18 -3.34 10.91
N ARG A 151 11.99 -3.17 11.96
CA ARG A 151 13.07 -2.17 12.06
C ARG A 151 12.57 -0.73 11.87
N CYS A 152 11.39 -0.43 12.41
CA CYS A 152 10.86 0.92 12.49
C CYS A 152 11.46 1.63 13.72
N PRO A 153 11.73 2.94 13.63
CA PRO A 153 12.16 3.72 14.78
C PRO A 153 11.17 3.62 15.95
N VAL A 154 11.69 3.40 17.16
CA VAL A 154 10.89 3.46 18.38
C VAL A 154 11.06 4.83 19.04
N ARG A 155 9.94 5.55 19.20
CA ARG A 155 9.87 6.95 19.62
C ARG A 155 9.65 7.10 21.13
N LYS A 156 9.84 8.33 21.63
CA LYS A 156 9.56 8.72 23.02
C LYS A 156 8.17 8.30 23.49
N ALA A 157 7.13 8.51 22.67
CA ALA A 157 5.76 8.15 22.99
C ALA A 157 5.55 6.63 23.15
N ASP A 158 6.32 5.79 22.45
CA ASP A 158 6.22 4.33 22.62
C ASP A 158 6.73 3.88 23.99
N TRP A 159 7.68 4.62 24.57
CA TRP A 159 8.29 4.28 25.86
C TRP A 159 7.44 4.65 27.07
N GLN A 160 6.47 5.55 26.92
CA GLN A 160 5.68 6.06 28.06
C GLN A 160 4.94 4.95 28.82
N PHE A 161 4.55 3.88 28.11
CA PHE A 161 3.86 2.72 28.69
C PHE A 161 4.79 1.78 29.46
N PHE A 162 6.10 1.97 29.33
CA PHE A 162 7.14 1.15 29.94
C PHE A 162 7.97 1.93 30.95
N ASP A 163 7.69 3.22 31.15
CA ASP A 163 8.44 4.06 32.07
C ASP A 163 8.08 3.71 33.52
N GLY A 164 9.09 3.33 34.29
CA GLY A 164 8.91 2.89 35.66
C GLY A 164 10.26 2.68 36.35
N PRO A 165 10.32 2.77 37.69
CA PRO A 165 11.58 2.63 38.42
C PRO A 165 12.30 1.30 38.16
N LYS A 166 11.55 0.21 38.00
CA LYS A 166 12.09 -1.14 37.74
C LYS A 166 12.54 -1.35 36.30
N THR A 167 12.01 -0.57 35.36
CA THR A 167 12.21 -0.75 33.92
C THR A 167 13.13 0.29 33.31
N ARG A 168 13.44 1.37 34.03
CA ARG A 168 14.27 2.50 33.57
C ARG A 168 15.55 2.06 32.87
N ASP A 169 16.34 1.18 33.49
CA ASP A 169 17.60 0.72 32.91
C ASP A 169 17.40 -0.14 31.66
N ALA A 170 16.34 -0.95 31.63
CA ALA A 170 15.99 -1.76 30.47
C ALA A 170 15.51 -0.88 29.29
N VAL A 171 14.68 0.13 29.57
CA VAL A 171 14.21 1.11 28.59
C VAL A 171 15.39 1.93 28.04
N ALA A 172 16.29 2.41 28.90
CA ALA A 172 17.48 3.16 28.47
C ALA A 172 18.38 2.33 27.53
N ARG A 173 18.62 1.06 27.86
CA ARG A 173 19.35 0.13 26.98
C ARG A 173 18.64 -0.10 25.64
N LEU A 174 17.30 -0.23 25.64
CA LEU A 174 16.52 -0.37 24.42
C LEU A 174 16.60 0.90 23.55
N GLN A 175 16.56 2.07 24.17
CA GLN A 175 16.67 3.36 23.47
C GLN A 175 18.05 3.55 22.82
N GLU A 176 19.12 3.17 23.52
CA GLU A 176 20.50 3.34 23.04
C GLU A 176 20.88 2.33 21.94
N ARG A 177 20.39 1.09 22.04
CA ARG A 177 20.80 -0.01 21.15
C ARG A 177 19.71 -0.49 20.21
N GLY A 178 18.46 -0.53 20.64
CA GLY A 178 17.35 -1.16 19.92
C GLY A 178 16.97 -0.49 18.58
N ASN A 179 17.34 0.78 18.39
CA ASN A 179 17.11 1.52 17.14
C ASN A 179 18.30 1.46 16.16
N ARG A 180 19.37 0.72 16.47
CA ARG A 180 20.55 0.66 15.62
C ARG A 180 20.28 -0.21 14.37
N PRO A 181 20.52 0.31 13.15
CA PRO A 181 20.18 -0.41 11.91
C PRO A 181 21.03 -1.67 11.67
N ASP A 182 22.22 -1.72 12.26
CA ASP A 182 23.17 -2.84 12.24
C ASP A 182 22.87 -3.93 13.28
N LEU A 183 21.95 -3.67 14.22
CA LEU A 183 21.61 -4.63 15.26
C LEU A 183 20.90 -5.85 14.65
N ALA A 184 21.38 -7.05 14.99
CA ALA A 184 20.72 -8.27 14.60
C ALA A 184 19.31 -8.32 15.20
N GLU A 185 18.34 -8.88 14.47
CA GLU A 185 16.96 -9.03 14.95
C GLU A 185 16.92 -9.80 16.28
N LYS A 186 17.76 -10.85 16.38
CA LYS A 186 17.92 -11.65 17.61
C LYS A 186 18.30 -10.78 18.82
N GLU A 187 19.32 -9.93 18.68
CA GLU A 187 19.78 -9.04 19.75
C GLU A 187 18.71 -8.01 20.14
N SER A 188 17.96 -7.50 19.16
CA SER A 188 16.84 -6.58 19.40
C SER A 188 15.77 -7.24 20.28
N PHE A 189 15.45 -8.50 20.01
CA PHE A 189 14.50 -9.28 20.81
C PHE A 189 15.05 -9.68 22.18
N GLU A 190 16.35 -9.93 22.31
CA GLU A 190 16.99 -10.18 23.62
C GLU A 190 16.85 -8.98 24.56
N LEU A 191 17.12 -7.78 24.04
CA LEU A 191 16.95 -6.54 24.80
C LEU A 191 15.48 -6.33 25.21
N ALA A 192 14.55 -6.51 24.26
CA ALA A 192 13.11 -6.32 24.52
C ALA A 192 12.56 -7.38 25.50
N ASN A 193 13.04 -8.61 25.41
CA ASN A 193 12.65 -9.69 26.32
C ASN A 193 13.09 -9.39 27.76
N GLY A 194 14.27 -8.79 27.96
CA GLY A 194 14.69 -8.31 29.27
C GLY A 194 13.71 -7.31 29.90
N LEU A 195 13.19 -6.37 29.10
CA LEU A 195 12.16 -5.43 29.54
C LEU A 195 10.84 -6.14 29.90
N PHE A 196 10.35 -7.05 29.05
CA PHE A 196 9.08 -7.73 29.30
C PHE A 196 9.15 -8.73 30.47
N ASN A 197 10.29 -9.39 30.69
CA ASN A 197 10.51 -10.24 31.86
C ASN A 197 10.36 -9.44 33.17
N LEU A 198 10.92 -8.22 33.23
CA LEU A 198 10.77 -7.33 34.38
C LEU A 198 9.32 -6.88 34.60
N LEU A 199 8.60 -6.55 33.53
CA LEU A 199 7.20 -6.11 33.59
C LEU A 199 6.23 -7.22 33.97
N GLU A 200 6.44 -8.42 33.43
CA GLU A 200 5.52 -9.55 33.60
C GLU A 200 5.89 -10.44 34.79
N GLY A 201 7.03 -10.21 35.45
CA GLY A 201 7.55 -11.08 36.50
C GLY A 201 7.89 -12.47 35.99
N LYS A 202 8.36 -12.58 34.74
CA LYS A 202 8.68 -13.84 34.07
C LYS A 202 10.17 -13.92 33.77
N ASN A 203 10.62 -15.13 33.43
CA ASN A 203 11.97 -15.39 32.96
C ASN A 203 11.91 -16.21 31.66
N SER A 204 11.28 -15.67 30.62
CA SER A 204 11.26 -16.30 29.30
C SER A 204 12.54 -16.03 28.53
N GLU A 205 12.85 -16.91 27.59
CA GLU A 205 13.94 -16.72 26.63
C GLU A 205 13.52 -15.80 25.47
N ALA A 206 14.48 -15.10 24.87
CA ALA A 206 14.23 -14.20 23.75
C ALA A 206 13.57 -14.89 22.54
N ASP A 207 13.89 -16.16 22.29
CA ASP A 207 13.25 -16.94 21.22
C ASP A 207 11.74 -17.13 21.45
N SER A 208 11.32 -17.21 22.72
CA SER A 208 9.90 -17.31 23.06
C SER A 208 9.15 -16.04 22.65
N LEU A 209 9.75 -14.87 22.89
CA LEU A 209 9.19 -13.59 22.45
C LEU A 209 9.13 -13.51 20.93
N ARG A 210 10.18 -13.94 20.23
CA ARG A 210 10.21 -13.97 18.76
C ARG A 210 9.10 -14.85 18.17
N ARG A 211 8.93 -16.07 18.70
CA ARG A 211 7.85 -16.99 18.28
C ARG A 211 6.48 -16.39 18.57
N TRP A 212 6.31 -15.75 19.73
CA TRP A 212 5.07 -15.06 20.06
C TRP A 212 4.76 -13.97 19.04
N VAL A 213 5.73 -13.14 18.64
CA VAL A 213 5.52 -12.11 17.61
C VAL A 213 5.14 -12.72 16.25
N GLN A 214 5.76 -13.83 15.85
CA GLN A 214 5.40 -14.53 14.61
C GLN A 214 3.96 -15.05 14.65
N GLN A 215 3.54 -15.64 15.78
CA GLN A 215 2.16 -16.07 15.98
C GLN A 215 1.17 -14.89 15.93
N GLN A 216 1.55 -13.74 16.52
CA GLN A 216 0.73 -12.54 16.40
C GLN A 216 0.67 -12.04 14.96
N ALA A 217 1.79 -12.05 14.21
CA ALA A 217 1.79 -11.66 12.81
C ALA A 217 0.88 -12.56 11.97
N ASP A 218 0.90 -13.88 12.19
CA ASP A 218 0.00 -14.82 11.52
C ASP A 218 -1.47 -14.54 11.85
N TYR A 219 -1.78 -14.29 13.13
CA TYR A 219 -3.13 -13.89 13.55
C TYR A 219 -3.60 -12.62 12.85
N PHE A 220 -2.74 -11.60 12.73
CA PHE A 220 -3.08 -10.35 12.03
C PHE A 220 -3.27 -10.58 10.53
N VAL A 221 -2.41 -11.37 9.89
CA VAL A 221 -2.55 -11.76 8.48
C VAL A 221 -3.89 -12.45 8.22
N ASP A 222 -4.27 -13.41 9.06
CA ASP A 222 -5.54 -14.13 8.93
C ASP A 222 -6.74 -13.18 9.06
N ARG A 223 -6.68 -12.25 10.03
CA ARG A 223 -7.74 -11.25 10.23
C ARG A 223 -7.83 -10.20 9.13
N LEU A 224 -6.70 -9.78 8.58
CA LEU A 224 -6.65 -8.83 7.46
C LEU A 224 -7.06 -9.48 6.15
N ASN A 225 -6.81 -10.78 5.96
CA ASN A 225 -7.34 -11.49 4.80
C ASN A 225 -8.85 -11.68 4.88
N GLY A 226 -9.39 -11.88 6.09
CA GLY A 226 -10.83 -12.03 6.30
C GLY A 226 -11.36 -13.41 5.90
N ASN A 227 -12.65 -13.64 6.13
CA ASN A 227 -13.35 -14.86 5.72
C ASN A 227 -14.78 -14.48 5.24
N PRO A 228 -15.06 -14.50 3.91
CA PRO A 228 -14.18 -14.96 2.83
C PRO A 228 -12.96 -14.04 2.59
N PRO A 229 -11.87 -14.53 1.95
CA PRO A 229 -10.68 -13.72 1.70
C PRO A 229 -10.96 -12.49 0.84
N LEU A 230 -10.74 -11.30 1.38
CA LEU A 230 -10.84 -10.00 0.71
C LEU A 230 -9.47 -9.43 0.31
N SER A 231 -8.41 -9.90 0.97
CA SER A 231 -7.02 -9.48 0.75
C SER A 231 -6.12 -10.71 0.64
N SER A 232 -4.88 -10.52 0.19
CA SER A 232 -3.90 -11.60 0.00
C SER A 232 -2.59 -11.32 0.74
N TYR A 233 -2.71 -10.88 1.99
CA TYR A 233 -1.58 -10.68 2.88
C TYR A 233 -0.87 -11.99 3.19
N ASN A 234 0.44 -11.88 3.30
CA ASN A 234 1.38 -12.83 3.87
C ASN A 234 2.31 -12.06 4.84
N ARG A 235 3.25 -12.75 5.50
CA ARG A 235 4.13 -12.10 6.49
C ARG A 235 4.93 -10.93 5.91
N ASP A 236 5.41 -11.04 4.68
CA ASP A 236 6.26 -10.00 4.06
C ASP A 236 5.45 -8.75 3.67
N THR A 237 4.27 -8.94 3.10
CA THR A 237 3.34 -7.85 2.78
C THR A 237 2.77 -7.21 4.04
N PHE A 238 2.52 -7.99 5.10
CA PHE A 238 2.14 -7.46 6.41
C PHE A 238 3.27 -6.64 7.05
N LYS A 239 4.52 -7.11 6.98
CA LYS A 239 5.69 -6.35 7.42
C LYS A 239 5.83 -5.03 6.67
N THR A 240 5.51 -5.03 5.37
CA THR A 240 5.49 -3.82 4.54
C THR A 240 4.36 -2.87 4.95
N LEU A 241 3.16 -3.39 5.21
CA LEU A 241 2.03 -2.61 5.73
C LEU A 241 2.37 -1.95 7.07
N LEU A 242 2.95 -2.71 8.01
CA LEU A 242 3.39 -2.20 9.32
C LEU A 242 4.39 -1.05 9.19
N ARG A 243 5.35 -1.16 8.27
CA ARG A 243 6.30 -0.07 8.00
C ARG A 243 5.58 1.19 7.55
N PHE A 244 4.73 1.08 6.53
CA PHE A 244 3.95 2.23 6.06
C PHE A 244 3.03 2.80 7.14
N TYR A 245 2.43 1.93 7.95
CA TYR A 245 1.57 2.33 9.05
C TYR A 245 2.33 3.15 10.10
N PHE A 246 3.47 2.63 10.58
CA PHE A 246 4.27 3.36 11.56
C PHE A 246 4.85 4.63 10.95
N ASP A 247 5.42 4.59 9.74
CA ASP A 247 5.91 5.77 9.02
C ASP A 247 4.82 6.84 8.80
N ALA A 248 3.53 6.47 8.75
CA ALA A 248 2.42 7.41 8.64
C ALA A 248 1.98 7.99 9.99
N GLU A 249 1.99 7.21 11.08
CA GLU A 249 1.89 7.74 12.46
C GLU A 249 3.04 8.72 12.76
N GLU A 250 4.12 8.59 12.00
CA GLU A 250 5.34 9.35 12.20
C GLU A 250 5.32 10.76 11.60
N ALA A 251 4.51 10.99 10.56
CA ALA A 251 4.45 12.26 9.86
C ALA A 251 3.82 13.34 10.76
N PRO A 252 4.43 14.54 10.88
CA PRO A 252 3.78 15.65 11.56
C PRO A 252 2.44 15.92 10.88
N GLU A 253 1.35 16.00 11.65
CA GLU A 253 0.09 16.55 11.16
C GLU A 253 0.39 17.97 10.67
N GLY A 254 0.49 18.11 9.34
CA GLY A 254 0.69 19.40 8.66
C GLY A 254 -0.60 20.19 8.58
#